data_AF-A0A6P0GG41-F1
#
_entry.id   AF-A0A6P0GG41-F1
#
_cell.length_a   1.000
_cell.length_b   1.000
_cell.length_c   1.000
_cell.angle_alpha   90.00
_cell.angle_beta   90.00
_cell.angle_gamma   90.00
#
_symmetry.space_group_name_H-M   'P 1'
#
loop_
_entity.id
_entity.type
_entity.pdbx_description
1 polymer ?
#
loop_
_entity_poly.entity_id
_entity_poly.type
_entity_poly.pdbx_seq_one_letter_code
_entity_poly.pdbx_strand_id
1 'polypeptide(L)'
;MAQAVFHRVNAEREARGLPPLSWDDDLAAVARGWNTVMAERDRLGHQDLGSLLGQEPLGDLEGLGENVFQATGPVPAGTVHAGWMRSDDHRVNVLQPGWDRLGIAVLCADDGSVWATQEFGRTAGAGLPAVASETPPPEPLVRPEDDGPRCG
;
A
#
# COMPACT_ATOMS: atom_id res chain seq x y z
N MET A 1 3.99 -8.59 -9.25
CA MET A 1 3.30 -8.67 -7.94
C MET A 1 2.58 -7.38 -7.60
N ALA A 2 3.28 -6.23 -7.52
CA ALA A 2 2.69 -4.93 -7.16
C ALA A 2 1.37 -4.60 -7.89
N GLN A 3 1.32 -4.71 -9.23
CA GLN A 3 0.07 -4.48 -10.00
C GLN A 3 -1.08 -5.41 -9.60
N ALA A 4 -0.80 -6.69 -9.30
CA ALA A 4 -1.83 -7.62 -8.84
C ALA A 4 -2.40 -7.24 -7.46
N VAL A 5 -1.56 -6.69 -6.58
CA VAL A 5 -1.97 -6.16 -5.28
C VAL A 5 -2.78 -4.87 -5.46
N PHE A 6 -2.33 -3.95 -6.34
CA PHE A 6 -3.04 -2.73 -6.69
C PHE A 6 -4.46 -3.01 -7.22
N HIS A 7 -4.61 -3.99 -8.11
CA HIS A 7 -5.94 -4.39 -8.59
C HIS A 7 -6.85 -4.96 -7.50
N ARG A 8 -6.30 -5.65 -6.49
CA ARG A 8 -7.09 -6.13 -5.34
C ARG A 8 -7.53 -4.96 -4.45
N VAL A 9 -6.65 -3.99 -4.19
CA VAL A 9 -7.01 -2.76 -3.48
C VAL A 9 -8.17 -2.05 -4.17
N ASN A 10 -8.10 -1.84 -5.48
CA ASN A 10 -9.17 -1.16 -6.20
C ASN A 10 -10.47 -1.98 -6.23
N ALA A 11 -10.41 -3.31 -6.35
CA ALA A 11 -11.59 -4.15 -6.21
C ALA A 11 -12.23 -4.04 -4.80
N GLU A 12 -11.41 -3.94 -3.75
CA GLU A 12 -11.85 -3.76 -2.37
C GLU A 12 -12.57 -2.41 -2.16
N ARG A 13 -12.02 -1.35 -2.75
CA ARG A 13 -12.56 0.01 -2.72
C ARG A 13 -13.88 0.08 -3.50
N GLU A 14 -13.90 -0.46 -4.72
CA GLU A 14 -15.10 -0.50 -5.56
C GLU A 14 -16.25 -1.26 -4.90
N ALA A 15 -15.99 -2.40 -4.26
CA ALA A 15 -17.02 -3.16 -3.54
C ALA A 15 -17.65 -2.40 -2.36
N ARG A 16 -16.99 -1.34 -1.88
CA ARG A 16 -17.49 -0.44 -0.82
C ARG A 16 -17.96 0.91 -1.35
N GLY A 17 -18.06 1.06 -2.68
CA GLY A 17 -18.49 2.32 -3.30
C GLY A 17 -17.47 3.45 -3.19
N LEU A 18 -16.19 3.13 -2.89
CA LEU A 18 -15.11 4.10 -2.90
C LEU A 18 -14.52 4.25 -4.31
N PRO A 19 -14.07 5.44 -4.71
CA PRO A 19 -13.35 5.62 -5.96
C PRO A 19 -12.08 4.76 -6.01
N PRO A 20 -11.76 4.14 -7.15
CA PRO A 20 -10.47 3.47 -7.33
C PRO A 20 -9.33 4.49 -7.29
N LEU A 21 -8.19 4.06 -6.77
CA LEU A 21 -6.95 4.84 -6.76
C LEU A 21 -6.28 4.75 -8.13
N SER A 22 -5.59 5.81 -8.52
CA SER A 22 -4.72 5.81 -9.70
C SER A 22 -3.34 5.30 -9.33
N TRP A 23 -2.75 4.46 -10.19
CA TRP A 23 -1.36 4.06 -10.02
C TRP A 23 -0.43 5.27 -10.15
N ASP A 24 0.57 5.32 -9.28
CA ASP A 24 1.56 6.38 -9.23
C ASP A 24 2.98 5.77 -9.21
N ASP A 25 3.76 6.04 -10.26
CA ASP A 25 5.09 5.47 -10.44
C ASP A 25 6.11 6.02 -9.45
N ASP A 26 5.93 7.28 -9.01
CA ASP A 26 6.83 7.95 -8.08
C ASP A 26 6.63 7.42 -6.66
N LEU A 27 5.37 7.25 -6.22
CA LEU A 27 5.06 6.54 -4.97
C LEU A 27 5.54 5.09 -5.01
N ALA A 28 5.45 4.40 -6.17
CA ALA A 28 5.97 3.04 -6.30
C ALA A 28 7.51 2.99 -6.22
N ALA A 29 8.20 4.03 -6.68
CA ALA A 29 9.65 4.16 -6.53
C ALA A 29 10.04 4.41 -5.05
N VAL A 30 9.30 5.27 -4.35
CA VAL A 30 9.46 5.50 -2.90
C VAL A 30 9.26 4.21 -2.11
N ALA A 31 8.16 3.49 -2.37
CA ALA A 31 7.87 2.19 -1.76
C ALA A 31 9.02 1.18 -1.99
N ARG A 32 9.61 1.17 -3.18
CA ARG A 32 10.73 0.27 -3.53
C ARG A 32 11.99 0.62 -2.75
N GLY A 33 12.33 1.91 -2.65
CA GLY A 33 13.45 2.39 -1.86
C GLY A 33 13.30 1.99 -0.40
N TRP A 34 12.09 2.12 0.16
CA TRP A 34 11.83 1.77 1.54
C TRP A 34 11.92 0.27 1.83
N ASN A 35 11.41 -0.58 0.93
CA ASN A 35 11.60 -2.02 1.04
C ASN A 35 13.09 -2.41 1.13
N THR A 36 13.95 -1.76 0.33
CA THR A 36 15.41 -1.98 0.40
C THR A 36 15.95 -1.63 1.79
N VAL A 37 15.56 -0.46 2.33
CA VAL A 37 16.00 -0.03 3.68
C VAL A 37 15.53 -0.99 4.76
N MET A 38 14.26 -1.45 4.72
CA MET A 38 13.73 -2.41 5.67
C MET A 38 14.46 -3.76 5.60
N ALA A 39 14.73 -4.24 4.39
CA ALA A 39 15.44 -5.49 4.16
C ALA A 39 16.91 -5.43 4.61
N GLU A 40 17.63 -4.35 4.29
CA GLU A 40 19.04 -4.16 4.71
C GLU A 40 19.18 -4.06 6.23
N ARG A 41 18.17 -3.52 6.92
CA ARG A 41 18.15 -3.38 8.37
C ARG A 41 17.50 -4.55 9.09
N ASP A 42 16.94 -5.50 8.35
CA ASP A 42 16.09 -6.59 8.85
C ASP A 42 15.05 -6.09 9.88
N ARG A 43 14.34 -5.02 9.52
CA ARG A 43 13.41 -4.36 10.44
C ARG A 43 12.19 -3.79 9.71
N LEU A 44 11.02 -4.33 10.03
CA LEU A 44 9.74 -3.76 9.62
C LEU A 44 9.49 -2.44 10.36
N GLY A 45 9.14 -1.40 9.62
CA GLY A 45 8.78 -0.11 10.20
C GLY A 45 8.45 0.94 9.14
N HIS A 46 7.83 2.02 9.59
CA HIS A 46 7.46 3.14 8.73
C HIS A 46 8.62 4.09 8.46
N GLN A 47 8.59 4.77 7.32
CA GLN A 47 9.49 5.88 7.01
C GLN A 47 8.97 7.23 7.50
N ASP A 48 9.84 8.24 7.47
CA ASP A 48 9.42 9.62 7.76
C ASP A 48 8.71 10.23 6.55
N LEU A 49 7.41 9.94 6.42
CA LEU A 49 6.56 10.50 5.36
C LEU A 49 6.51 12.03 5.38
N GLY A 50 6.66 12.65 6.56
CA GLY A 50 6.70 14.11 6.69
C GLY A 50 7.89 14.73 5.98
N SER A 51 9.01 14.03 5.93
CA SER A 51 10.20 14.45 5.19
C SER A 51 10.09 14.30 3.67
N LEU A 52 9.15 13.47 3.19
CA LEU A 52 8.90 13.20 1.77
C LEU A 52 7.80 14.08 1.18
N LEU A 53 6.82 14.47 2.01
CA LEU A 53 5.64 15.20 1.56
C LEU A 53 6.01 16.55 0.93
N GLY A 54 5.51 16.80 -0.28
CA GLY A 54 5.74 18.05 -1.02
C GLY A 54 7.15 18.22 -1.57
N GLN A 55 8.00 17.19 -1.46
CA GLN A 55 9.33 17.16 -2.06
C GLN A 55 9.27 16.41 -3.38
N GLU A 56 10.12 16.78 -4.35
CA GLU A 56 10.26 16.01 -5.59
C GLU A 56 10.63 14.54 -5.32
N PRO A 57 9.99 13.56 -6.00
CA PRO A 57 9.01 13.73 -7.08
C PRO A 57 7.55 13.93 -6.63
N LEU A 58 7.26 13.88 -5.32
CA LEU A 58 5.92 13.98 -4.72
C LEU A 58 5.43 15.43 -4.52
N GLY A 59 5.93 16.37 -5.33
CA GLY A 59 5.70 17.81 -5.15
C GLY A 59 4.25 18.24 -5.34
N ASP A 60 3.44 17.42 -6.01
CA ASP A 60 2.02 17.64 -6.26
C ASP A 60 1.10 17.05 -5.16
N LEU A 61 1.66 16.33 -4.18
CA LEU A 61 0.90 15.70 -3.11
C LEU A 61 0.83 16.58 -1.85
N GLU A 62 -0.35 16.66 -1.24
CA GLU A 62 -0.63 17.36 0.03
C GLU A 62 -0.87 16.41 1.20
N GLY A 63 -0.82 15.10 0.96
CA GLY A 63 -0.91 14.07 2.01
C GLY A 63 -0.33 12.74 1.56
N LEU A 64 0.24 12.00 2.51
CA LEU A 64 0.79 10.66 2.33
C LEU A 64 0.26 9.71 3.40
N GLY A 65 0.21 8.42 3.08
CA GLY A 65 -0.05 7.34 4.03
C GLY A 65 0.70 6.08 3.62
N GLU A 66 1.06 5.23 4.59
CA GLU A 66 1.89 4.06 4.33
C GLU A 66 1.31 2.81 5.01
N ASN A 67 1.33 1.69 4.30
CA ASN A 67 1.27 0.36 4.90
C ASN A 67 2.56 -0.40 4.57
N VAL A 68 3.07 -1.16 5.54
CA VAL A 68 4.24 -2.04 5.36
C VAL A 68 3.86 -3.49 5.66
N PHE A 69 4.59 -4.43 5.09
CA PHE A 69 4.36 -5.86 5.25
C PHE A 69 5.69 -6.62 5.17
N GLN A 70 5.84 -7.64 6.03
CA GLN A 70 6.92 -8.62 5.97
C GLN A 70 6.33 -10.03 6.12
N ALA A 71 6.83 -10.97 5.32
CA ALA A 71 6.65 -12.39 5.54
C ALA A 71 7.86 -13.15 4.99
N THR A 72 7.91 -14.47 5.20
CA THR A 72 8.95 -15.35 4.67
C THR A 72 8.31 -16.56 4.00
N GLY A 73 8.85 -16.98 2.85
CA GLY A 73 8.36 -18.14 2.09
C GLY A 73 7.64 -17.76 0.79
N PRO A 74 6.87 -18.69 0.18
CA PRO A 74 6.11 -18.37 -1.03
C PRO A 74 4.95 -17.45 -0.66
N VAL A 75 5.08 -16.15 -0.95
CA VAL A 75 4.07 -15.13 -0.64
C VAL A 75 3.41 -14.64 -1.93
N PRO A 76 2.19 -15.11 -2.25
CA PRO A 76 1.37 -14.55 -3.31
C PRO A 76 0.91 -13.11 -3.06
N ALA A 77 0.62 -12.39 -4.15
CA ALA A 77 0.02 -11.07 -4.09
C ALA A 77 -1.30 -11.03 -3.28
N GLY A 78 -2.09 -12.10 -3.34
CA GLY A 78 -3.32 -12.22 -2.55
C GLY A 78 -3.06 -12.24 -1.04
N THR A 79 -2.02 -12.92 -0.60
CA THR A 79 -1.61 -12.96 0.81
C THR A 79 -1.21 -11.58 1.34
N VAL A 80 -0.48 -10.79 0.55
CA VAL A 80 -0.10 -9.41 0.92
C VAL A 80 -1.34 -8.53 1.08
N HIS A 81 -2.25 -8.54 0.08
CA HIS A 81 -3.50 -7.78 0.12
C HIS A 81 -4.36 -8.16 1.33
N ALA A 82 -4.63 -9.46 1.50
CA ALA A 82 -5.46 -9.95 2.57
C ALA A 82 -4.83 -9.69 3.96
N GLY A 83 -3.49 -9.68 4.06
CA GLY A 83 -2.76 -9.30 5.26
C GLY A 83 -3.04 -7.86 5.69
N TRP A 84 -2.93 -6.90 4.76
CA TRP A 84 -3.31 -5.50 5.04
C TRP A 84 -4.78 -5.36 5.38
N MET A 85 -5.67 -5.99 4.61
CA MET A 85 -7.11 -5.87 4.85
C MET A 85 -7.57 -6.50 6.17
N ARG A 86 -6.86 -7.49 6.72
CA ARG A 86 -7.19 -8.08 8.02
C ARG A 86 -6.67 -7.27 9.21
N SER A 87 -5.72 -6.35 8.99
CA SER A 87 -5.22 -5.43 10.02
C SER A 87 -6.08 -4.17 10.06
N ASP A 88 -6.58 -3.79 11.23
CA ASP A 88 -7.40 -2.59 11.40
C ASP A 88 -6.65 -1.33 10.94
N ASP A 89 -5.42 -1.15 11.40
CA ASP A 89 -4.60 0.02 11.08
C ASP A 89 -4.28 0.11 9.57
N HIS A 90 -3.98 -1.02 8.93
CA HIS A 90 -3.68 -1.02 7.49
C HIS A 90 -4.96 -0.83 6.65
N ARG A 91 -6.08 -1.43 7.09
CA ARG A 91 -7.38 -1.32 6.41
C ARG A 91 -7.89 0.12 6.43
N VAL A 92 -7.63 0.89 7.49
CA VAL A 92 -7.89 2.34 7.52
C VAL A 92 -7.26 3.04 6.31
N ASN A 93 -6.00 2.76 6.00
CA ASN A 93 -5.33 3.37 4.84
C ASN A 93 -5.91 2.88 3.51
N VAL A 94 -6.11 1.57 3.32
CA VAL A 94 -6.62 1.00 2.06
C VAL A 94 -7.98 1.59 1.67
N LEU A 95 -8.85 1.80 2.67
CA LEU A 95 -10.23 2.25 2.48
C LEU A 95 -10.44 3.73 2.80
N GLN A 96 -9.37 4.49 2.99
CA GLN A 96 -9.45 5.93 3.22
C GLN A 96 -9.96 6.64 1.94
N PRO A 97 -11.10 7.36 2.00
CA PRO A 97 -11.62 8.12 0.86
C PRO A 97 -10.77 9.36 0.52
N GLY A 98 -9.92 9.82 1.44
CA GLY A 98 -9.04 10.97 1.25
C GLY A 98 -7.84 10.77 0.32
N TRP A 99 -7.63 9.55 -0.22
CA TRP A 99 -6.56 9.19 -1.16
C TRP A 99 -7.06 9.08 -2.59
N ASP A 100 -6.21 9.43 -3.57
CA ASP A 100 -6.43 9.26 -5.01
C ASP A 100 -5.25 8.64 -5.75
N ARG A 101 -4.07 8.56 -5.13
CA ARG A 101 -2.87 7.91 -5.67
C ARG A 101 -2.46 6.69 -4.86
N LEU A 102 -1.87 5.71 -5.53
CA LEU A 102 -1.29 4.52 -4.90
C LEU A 102 -0.07 4.03 -5.67
N GLY A 103 1.05 3.92 -4.96
CA GLY A 103 2.25 3.22 -5.38
C GLY A 103 2.48 1.97 -4.52
N ILE A 104 2.88 0.86 -5.14
CA ILE A 104 3.17 -0.38 -4.40
C ILE A 104 4.50 -0.94 -4.86
N ALA A 105 5.32 -1.39 -3.93
CA ALA A 105 6.49 -2.21 -4.22
C ALA A 105 6.50 -3.49 -3.40
N VAL A 106 7.03 -4.55 -4.00
CA VAL A 106 7.32 -5.82 -3.33
C VAL A 106 8.76 -6.20 -3.66
N LEU A 107 9.56 -6.47 -2.63
CA LEU A 107 10.93 -6.95 -2.71
C LEU A 107 10.95 -8.42 -2.25
N CYS A 108 11.44 -9.30 -3.13
CA CYS A 108 11.71 -10.69 -2.83
C CYS A 108 13.22 -10.83 -2.55
N ALA A 109 13.60 -11.14 -1.33
CA ALA A 109 15.00 -11.32 -0.93
C ALA A 109 15.46 -12.78 -1.12
N ASP A 110 16.77 -12.97 -1.31
CA ASP A 110 17.37 -14.29 -1.58
C ASP A 110 17.24 -15.27 -0.41
N ASP A 111 17.08 -14.77 0.81
CA ASP A 111 16.82 -15.54 2.03
C ASP A 111 15.36 -16.03 2.12
N GLY A 112 14.52 -15.71 1.14
CA GLY A 112 13.10 -16.02 1.09
C GLY A 112 12.22 -15.02 1.83
N SER A 113 12.77 -13.94 2.37
CA SER A 113 12.00 -12.84 2.96
C SER A 113 11.31 -12.01 1.88
N VAL A 114 10.10 -11.55 2.18
CA VAL A 114 9.28 -10.72 1.31
C VAL A 114 8.92 -9.46 2.06
N TRP A 115 9.32 -8.31 1.51
CA TRP A 115 9.04 -6.98 2.03
C TRP A 115 8.11 -6.27 1.05
N ALA A 116 7.05 -5.64 1.55
CA ALA A 116 6.17 -4.85 0.71
C ALA A 116 5.76 -3.55 1.39
N THR A 117 5.62 -2.51 0.57
CA THR A 117 5.17 -1.18 0.99
C THR A 117 4.08 -0.71 0.04
N GLN A 118 3.02 -0.14 0.62
CA GLN A 118 1.93 0.58 -0.05
C GLN A 118 2.03 2.05 0.35
N GLU A 119 2.26 2.92 -0.62
CA GLU A 119 2.28 4.36 -0.45
C GLU A 119 1.03 4.96 -1.07
N PHE A 120 0.25 5.66 -0.25
CA PHE A 120 -0.96 6.37 -0.64
C PHE A 120 -0.64 7.86 -0.78
N GLY A 121 -1.23 8.50 -1.78
CA GLY A 121 -1.08 9.93 -2.01
C GLY A 121 -2.43 10.63 -2.11
N ARG A 122 -2.42 11.90 -1.69
CA ARG A 122 -3.49 12.87 -1.91
C ARG A 122 -2.97 13.99 -2.80
N THR A 123 -3.45 14.08 -4.03
CA THR A 123 -3.12 15.19 -4.93
C THR A 123 -3.64 16.53 -4.38
N ALA A 124 -2.83 17.57 -4.45
CA ALA A 124 -3.20 18.91 -4.01
C ALA A 124 -4.44 19.43 -4.76
N GLY A 125 -5.42 19.94 -4.02
CA GLY A 125 -6.64 20.52 -4.61
C GLY A 125 -7.62 19.52 -5.21
N ALA A 126 -7.46 18.21 -4.98
CA ALA A 126 -8.35 17.17 -5.54
C ALA A 126 -9.79 17.17 -4.99
N GLY A 127 -10.11 18.03 -4.01
CA GLY A 127 -11.46 18.15 -3.44
C GLY A 127 -11.93 16.89 -2.69
N LEU A 128 -10.99 16.02 -2.29
CA LEU A 128 -11.27 14.77 -1.59
C LEU A 128 -11.67 15.02 -0.13
N PRO A 129 -12.44 14.12 0.52
CA PRO A 129 -12.74 14.20 1.94
C PRO A 129 -11.47 14.29 2.80
N ALA A 130 -11.54 14.91 3.97
CA ALA A 130 -10.40 14.94 4.89
C ALA A 130 -9.99 13.50 5.27
N VAL A 131 -8.69 13.27 5.40
CA VAL A 131 -8.14 12.00 5.87
C VAL A 131 -8.54 11.83 7.34
N ALA A 132 -9.39 10.85 7.63
CA ALA A 132 -9.90 10.57 8.98
C ALA A 132 -9.68 9.11 9.38
N SER A 133 -9.32 8.86 10.63
CA SER A 133 -8.97 7.52 11.14
C SER A 133 -10.18 6.73 11.64
N GLU A 134 -11.21 6.56 10.80
CA GLU A 134 -12.31 5.63 11.11
C GLU A 134 -11.93 4.21 10.70
N THR A 135 -11.97 3.25 11.63
CA THR A 135 -11.70 1.84 11.33
C THR A 135 -12.85 1.25 10.52
N PRO A 136 -12.64 0.87 9.25
CA PRO A 136 -13.68 0.27 8.43
C PRO A 136 -13.97 -1.17 8.87
N PRO A 137 -15.18 -1.70 8.63
CA PRO A 137 -15.49 -3.10 8.89
C PRO A 137 -14.58 -4.04 8.08
N PRO A 138 -14.23 -5.22 8.62
CA PRO A 138 -13.36 -6.19 7.94
C PRO A 138 -14.01 -6.82 6.71
N GLU A 139 -15.34 -6.96 6.71
CA GLU A 139 -16.10 -7.53 5.59
C GLU A 139 -16.77 -6.44 4.75
N PRO A 140 -16.99 -6.68 3.45
CA PRO A 140 -16.62 -7.88 2.70
C PRO A 140 -15.13 -7.91 2.33
N LEU A 141 -14.38 -8.98 2.57
CA LEU A 141 -13.01 -9.07 2.06
C LEU A 141 -13.01 -9.51 0.58
N VAL A 142 -12.56 -8.65 -0.33
CA VAL A 142 -12.61 -8.92 -1.77
C VAL A 142 -11.34 -9.61 -2.24
N ARG A 143 -11.51 -10.77 -2.90
CA ARG A 143 -10.43 -11.63 -3.41
C ARG A 143 -9.38 -12.00 -2.34
N PRO A 144 -9.80 -12.66 -1.24
CA PRO A 144 -8.95 -13.01 -0.10
C PRO A 144 -7.98 -14.16 -0.35
N GLU A 145 -8.07 -14.82 -1.50
CA GLU A 145 -7.35 -16.06 -1.78
C GLU A 145 -5.83 -15.85 -1.84
N ASP A 146 -5.07 -16.86 -1.43
CA ASP A 146 -3.60 -16.87 -1.54
C ASP A 146 -3.17 -17.18 -2.98
N ASP A 147 -3.54 -16.28 -3.91
CA ASP A 147 -3.33 -16.44 -5.36
C ASP A 147 -2.64 -15.23 -6.02
N GLY A 148 -2.31 -15.40 -7.30
CA GLY A 148 -1.61 -14.41 -8.13
C GLY A 148 -0.09 -14.58 -8.12
N PRO A 149 0.65 -13.63 -8.75
CA PRO A 149 2.10 -13.66 -8.79
C PRO A 149 2.69 -13.68 -7.38
N ARG A 150 3.80 -14.41 -7.18
CA ARG A 150 4.47 -14.58 -5.89
C ARG A 150 5.99 -14.46 -6.02
N CYS A 151 6.67 -14.24 -4.89
CA CYS A 151 8.11 -14.48 -4.77
C CYS A 151 8.35 -16.00 -4.78
N GLY A 152 9.34 -16.48 -5.54
CA GLY A 152 9.62 -17.92 -5.71
C GLY A 152 8.77 -18.60 -6.78
#